data_AF-A0A6B8RWU2-F1
#
_entry.id   AF-A0A6B8RWU2-F1
#
_cell.length_a   1.000
_cell.length_b   1.000
_cell.length_c   1.000
_cell.angle_alpha   90.00
_cell.angle_beta   90.00
_cell.angle_gamma   90.00
#
_symmetry.space_group_name_H-M   'P 1'
#
loop_
_entity.id
_entity.type
_entity.pdbx_description
1 polymer ?
#
loop_
_entity_poly.entity_id
_entity_poly.type
_entity_poly.pdbx_seq_one_letter_code
_entity_poly.pdbx_strand_id
1 'polypeptide(L)' 'METTLTAAFKKKTDLDLAAKALRKQGVLDLRIHNVIENKESSGTTTYSMDVFVEKSRWRQAEDTLIRHGGQL' A
#
# COMPACT_ATOMS: atom_id res chain seq x y z
N MET A 1 6.42 -13.13 14.55
CA MET A 1 7.40 -12.54 13.61
C MET A 1 6.68 -11.50 12.80
N GLU A 2 7.08 -10.24 12.93
CA GLU A 2 6.52 -9.11 12.18
C GLU A 2 7.24 -8.98 10.83
N THR A 3 6.51 -8.51 9.82
CA THR A 3 7.03 -8.29 8.48
C THR A 3 6.39 -7.04 7.88
N THR A 4 7.09 -6.41 6.96
CA THR A 4 6.64 -5.19 6.28
C THR A 4 6.36 -5.50 4.80
N LEU A 5 5.30 -4.93 4.26
CA LEU A 5 4.91 -4.96 2.85
C LEU A 5 4.88 -3.53 2.33
N THR A 6 5.61 -3.25 1.26
CA THR A 6 5.63 -1.92 0.63
C THR A 6 4.92 -2.01 -0.71
N ALA A 7 3.83 -1.27 -0.88
CA ALA A 7 3.10 -1.22 -2.14
C ALA A 7 3.02 0.20 -2.70
N ALA A 8 3.16 0.33 -4.02
CA ALA A 8 3.00 1.56 -4.76
C ALA A 8 1.66 1.60 -5.50
N PHE A 9 1.04 2.76 -5.56
CA PHE A 9 -0.27 3.03 -6.12
C PHE A 9 -0.19 4.24 -7.04
N LYS A 10 -0.89 4.19 -8.16
CA LYS A 10 -0.96 5.33 -9.10
C LYS A 10 -2.06 6.32 -8.75
N LYS A 11 -3.02 5.93 -7.90
CA LYS A 11 -4.16 6.75 -7.49
C LYS A 11 -4.29 6.75 -5.99
N LYS A 12 -4.59 7.93 -5.43
CA LYS A 12 -4.88 8.09 -4.00
C LYS A 12 -6.12 7.29 -3.57
N THR A 13 -7.13 7.19 -4.42
CA THR A 13 -8.37 6.45 -4.13
C THR A 13 -8.11 4.96 -3.91
N ASP A 14 -7.28 4.36 -4.76
CA ASP A 14 -6.89 2.96 -4.67
C ASP A 14 -6.11 2.69 -3.36
N LEU A 15 -5.20 3.60 -3.02
CA LEU A 15 -4.48 3.59 -1.74
C LEU A 15 -5.42 3.67 -0.54
N ASP A 16 -6.40 4.59 -0.53
CA ASP A 16 -7.36 4.73 0.57
C ASP A 16 -8.22 3.47 0.75
N LEU A 17 -8.66 2.87 -0.36
CA LEU A 17 -9.40 1.60 -0.33
C LEU A 17 -8.55 0.46 0.24
N ALA A 18 -7.29 0.34 -0.20
CA ALA A 18 -6.36 -0.64 0.32
C ALA A 18 -6.11 -0.43 1.82
N ALA A 19 -5.82 0.80 2.25
CA ALA A 19 -5.57 1.13 3.66
C ALA A 19 -6.77 0.80 4.56
N LYS A 20 -8.00 1.08 4.10
CA LYS A 20 -9.23 0.71 4.81
C LYS A 20 -9.40 -0.80 4.92
N ALA A 21 -9.14 -1.54 3.84
CA ALA A 21 -9.24 -3.00 3.83
C ALA A 21 -8.21 -3.63 4.79
N LEU A 22 -6.96 -3.14 4.76
CA LEU A 22 -5.89 -3.58 5.65
C LEU A 22 -6.20 -3.28 7.13
N ARG A 23 -6.72 -2.08 7.46
CA ARG A 23 -7.19 -1.80 8.83
C ARG A 23 -8.24 -2.79 9.30
N LYS A 24 -9.18 -3.18 8.43
CA LYS A 24 -10.20 -4.18 8.76
C LYS A 24 -9.62 -5.58 8.96
N GLN A 25 -8.50 -5.90 8.31
CA GLN A 25 -7.80 -7.17 8.47
C GLN A 25 -6.94 -7.26 9.75
N GLY A 26 -6.84 -6.17 10.51
CA GLY A 26 -6.08 -6.12 11.75
C GLY A 26 -4.57 -6.08 11.52
N VAL A 27 -4.11 -5.31 10.52
CA VAL A 27 -2.69 -4.99 10.37
C VAL A 27 -2.17 -4.22 11.59
N LEU A 28 -0.87 -4.38 11.87
CA LEU A 28 -0.24 -3.83 13.07
C LEU A 28 -0.04 -2.32 12.95
N ASP A 29 0.46 -1.87 11.80
CA ASP A 29 0.71 -0.45 11.51
C ASP A 29 0.64 -0.20 9.99
N LEU A 30 0.37 1.05 9.60
CA LEU A 30 0.26 1.49 8.21
C LEU A 30 0.93 2.87 8.07
N ARG A 31 1.87 2.99 7.13
CA ARG A 31 2.55 4.26 6.83
C ARG A 31 2.39 4.60 5.38
N ILE A 32 1.82 5.77 5.09
CA ILE A 32 1.55 6.23 3.73
C ILE A 32 2.58 7.29 3.36
N HIS A 33 3.27 7.06 2.25
CA HIS A 33 4.29 7.92 1.68
C HIS A 33 3.75 8.51 0.36
N ASN A 34 3.75 9.83 0.23
CA ASN A 34 3.36 10.48 -1.02
C ASN A 34 4.63 10.73 -1.85
N VAL A 35 4.82 10.01 -2.96
CA VAL A 35 6.00 10.13 -3.83
C VAL A 35 5.62 10.85 -5.11
N ILE A 36 5.83 12.17 -5.12
CA ILE A 36 5.62 12.96 -6.33
C ILE A 36 6.85 12.78 -7.22
N GLU A 37 6.82 11.81 -8.12
CA GLU A 37 7.87 11.65 -9.14
C GLU A 37 7.67 12.68 -10.26
N ASN A 38 8.44 13.77 -10.21
CA ASN A 38 8.53 14.73 -11.30
C ASN A 38 9.84 14.50 -12.08
N LYS A 39 9.75 13.91 -13.27
CA LYS A 39 10.67 14.20 -14.37
C LYS A 39 9.92 14.24 -15.70
N GLU A 40 9.70 15.47 -16.15
CA GLU A 40 9.42 15.91 -17.52
C GLU A 40 8.01 15.58 -18.09
N SER A 41 7.18 16.63 -18.13
CA SER A 41 5.99 16.85 -18.97
C SER A 41 4.70 16.04 -18.75
N SER A 42 4.62 15.07 -17.84
CA SER A 42 3.32 14.50 -17.42
C SER A 42 3.37 14.03 -15.97
N GLY A 43 2.97 14.90 -15.04
CA GLY A 43 3.09 14.69 -13.59
C GLY A 43 2.28 13.49 -13.10
N THR A 44 2.90 12.31 -13.09
CA THR A 44 2.30 11.09 -12.56
C THR A 44 2.65 11.01 -11.08
N THR A 45 1.70 11.32 -10.21
CA THR A 45 1.89 11.21 -8.76
C THR A 45 1.80 9.75 -8.36
N THR A 46 2.88 9.20 -7.81
CA THR A 46 2.92 7.84 -7.27
C THR A 46 2.74 7.90 -5.75
N TYR A 47 1.95 7.00 -5.20
CA TYR A 47 1.69 6.92 -3.77
C TYR A 47 2.21 5.60 -3.26
N SER A 48 3.11 5.58 -2.28
CA SER A 48 3.58 4.34 -1.66
C SER A 48 3.01 4.17 -0.26
N MET A 49 2.89 2.93 0.19
CA MET A 49 2.39 2.59 1.51
C MET A 49 3.15 1.38 2.06
N ASP A 50 3.67 1.52 3.27
CA ASP A 50 4.23 0.46 4.06
C ASP A 50 3.17 -0.10 5.02
N VAL A 51 3.04 -1.42 5.04
CA VAL A 51 2.07 -2.15 5.83
C VAL A 51 2.82 -3.11 6.73
N PHE A 52 2.66 -2.93 8.04
CA PHE A 52 3.27 -3.80 9.04
C PHE A 52 2.25 -4.85 9.45
N VAL A 53 2.60 -6.11 9.25
CA VAL A 53 1.72 -7.25 9.51
C VAL A 53 2.47 -8.37 10.20
N GLU A 54 1.73 -9.23 10.87
CA GLU A 54 2.29 -10.51 11.29
C GLU A 54 2.57 -11.39 10.07
N LYS A 55 3.65 -12.18 10.12
CA LYS A 55 4.04 -13.11 9.06
C LYS A 55 2.90 -14.09 8.67
N SER A 56 2.02 -14.43 9.61
CA SER A 56 0.83 -15.26 9.36
C SER A 56 -0.20 -14.61 8.43
N ARG A 57 -0.26 -13.27 8.41
CA ARG A 57 -1.23 -12.47 7.64
C ARG A 57 -0.64 -11.88 6.37
N TRP A 58 0.65 -12.11 6.11
CA TRP A 58 1.37 -11.54 4.97
C TRP A 58 0.67 -11.79 3.63
N ARG A 59 0.26 -13.05 3.36
CA ARG A 59 -0.47 -13.38 2.11
C ARG A 59 -1.81 -12.67 1.98
N GLN A 60 -2.54 -12.47 3.08
CA GLN A 60 -3.84 -11.75 3.02
C GLN A 60 -3.63 -10.26 2.75
N ALA A 61 -2.61 -9.67 3.37
CA ALA A 61 -2.26 -8.27 3.16
C ALA A 61 -1.76 -8.04 1.73
N GLU A 62 -0.90 -8.92 1.21
CA GLU A 62 -0.45 -8.92 -0.19
C GLU A 62 -1.63 -9.01 -1.17
N ASP A 63 -2.51 -10.01 -1.01
CA ASP A 63 -3.69 -10.20 -1.88
C ASP A 63 -4.57 -8.94 -1.90
N THR A 64 -4.74 -8.31 -0.73
CA THR A 64 -5.52 -7.08 -0.58
C THR A 64 -4.85 -5.91 -1.32
N LEU A 65 -3.53 -5.75 -1.17
CA LEU A 65 -2.78 -4.70 -1.86
C LEU A 65 -2.91 -4.87 -3.38
N ILE A 66 -2.67 -6.07 -3.91
CA ILE A 66 -2.77 -6.35 -5.35
C ILE A 66 -4.20 -6.16 -5.85
N ARG A 67 -5.21 -6.65 -5.12
CA ARG A 67 -6.63 -6.52 -5.46
C ARG A 67 -7.08 -5.06 -5.57
N HIS A 68 -6.49 -4.18 -4.78
CA HIS A 68 -6.77 -2.75 -4.79
C HIS A 68 -5.82 -1.95 -5.71
N GLY A 69 -5.04 -2.61 -6.58
CA GLY A 69 -4.19 -1.94 -7.56
C GLY A 69 -2.83 -1.49 -7.04
N GLY A 70 -2.42 -2.00 -5.87
CA GLY A 70 -1.08 -1.86 -5.34
C GLY A 70 -0.09 -2.73 -6.12
N GLN A 71 1.07 -2.17 -6.42
CA GLN A 71 2.21 -2.87 -7.00
C GLN A 71 3.27 -3.05 -5.91
N LEU A 72 3.60 -4.31 -5.61
CA LEU A 72 4.63 -4.72 -4.64
C LEU A 72 6.02 -4.80 -5.30
#